data_AF-A0A6L8LTI0-F1
#
_entry.id   AF-A0A6L8LTI0-F1
#
_cell.length_a   1.000
_cell.length_b   1.000
_cell.length_c   1.000
_cell.angle_alpha   90.00
_cell.angle_beta   90.00
_cell.angle_gamma   90.00
#
_symmetry.space_group_name_H-M   'P 1'
#
loop_
_entity.id
_entity.type
_entity.pdbx_description
1 polymer ?
#
loop_
_entity_poly.entity_id
_entity_poly.type
_entity_poly.pdbx_seq_one_letter_code
_entity_poly.pdbx_strand_id
1 'polypeptide(L)'
;MNEPPKPIESAKNTATQSIAQSSAMALSDATDNLRNLSSIGTTAIGVALGQFIETGDPKYLEGIDKAGEVVTQAISNFSELGTRAKENIN
;
A
#
# COMPACT_ATOMS: atom_id res chain seq x y z
N MET A 1 19.37 34.92 -22.93
CA MET A 1 20.27 34.06 -22.14
C MET A 1 19.51 33.65 -20.89
N ASN A 2 19.22 32.37 -20.71
CA ASN A 2 18.78 31.85 -19.42
C ASN A 2 20.02 31.73 -18.55
N GLU A 3 20.17 32.60 -17.55
CA GLU A 3 21.17 32.38 -16.51
C GLU A 3 20.87 31.04 -15.81
N PRO A 4 21.90 30.23 -15.51
CA PRO A 4 21.70 29.01 -14.75
C PRO A 4 21.05 29.35 -13.38
N PRO A 5 20.17 28.49 -12.87
CA PRO A 5 19.51 28.72 -11.59
C PRO A 5 20.55 28.91 -10.49
N LYS A 6 20.24 29.81 -9.54
CA LYS A 6 21.15 30.08 -8.42
C LYS A 6 21.39 28.76 -7.65
N PRO A 7 22.58 28.52 -7.08
CA PRO A 7 22.92 27.25 -6.42
C PRO A 7 21.88 26.77 -5.40
N ILE A 8 21.25 27.70 -4.65
CA ILE A 8 20.19 27.40 -3.68
C ILE A 8 18.91 26.90 -4.37
N GLU A 9 18.54 27.50 -5.50
CA GLU A 9 17.37 27.12 -6.28
C GLU A 9 17.59 25.75 -6.95
N SER A 10 18.80 25.51 -7.47
CA SER A 10 19.18 24.19 -7.99
C SER A 10 19.16 23.11 -6.91
N ALA A 11 19.68 23.39 -5.71
CA ALA A 11 19.66 22.44 -4.60
C ALA A 11 18.23 22.11 -4.13
N LYS A 12 17.36 23.12 -4.06
CA LYS A 12 15.94 22.94 -3.73
C LYS A 12 15.25 22.06 -4.78
N ASN A 13 15.46 22.31 -6.06
CA ASN A 13 14.87 21.52 -7.14
C ASN A 13 15.31 20.06 -7.10
N THR A 14 16.60 19.80 -6.84
CA THR A 14 17.11 18.44 -6.66
C THR A 14 16.47 17.75 -5.46
N ALA A 15 16.37 18.44 -4.31
CA ALA A 15 15.73 17.88 -3.11
C ALA A 15 14.25 17.52 -3.35
N THR A 16 13.48 18.43 -3.97
CA THR A 16 12.08 18.18 -4.34
C THR A 16 11.95 17.00 -5.30
N GLN A 17 12.83 16.90 -6.30
CA GLN A 17 12.82 15.76 -7.23
C GLN A 17 13.12 14.43 -6.53
N SER A 18 14.09 14.41 -5.61
CA SER A 18 14.41 13.21 -4.81
C SER A 18 13.25 12.79 -3.90
N ILE A 19 12.55 13.74 -3.28
CA ILE A 19 11.37 13.47 -2.45
C ILE A 19 10.22 12.91 -3.30
N ALA A 20 9.98 13.49 -4.47
CA ALA A 20 8.95 13.00 -5.39
C ALA A 20 9.25 11.56 -5.85
N GLN A 21 10.51 11.26 -6.17
CA GLN A 21 10.93 9.91 -6.58
C GLN A 21 10.79 8.89 -5.43
N SER A 22 11.27 9.22 -4.23
CA SER A 22 11.16 8.30 -3.08
C SER A 22 9.70 8.05 -2.68
N SER A 23 8.87 9.10 -2.74
CA SER A 23 7.43 8.99 -2.50
C SER A 23 6.73 8.11 -3.54
N ALA A 24 7.11 8.23 -4.81
CA ALA A 24 6.58 7.38 -5.87
C ALA A 24 6.98 5.90 -5.69
N MET A 25 8.22 5.63 -5.28
CA MET A 25 8.67 4.27 -4.96
C MET A 25 7.89 3.67 -3.79
N ALA A 26 7.75 4.41 -2.69
CA ALA A 26 6.99 3.96 -1.52
C ALA A 26 5.52 3.66 -1.85
N LEU A 27 4.90 4.48 -2.72
CA LEU A 27 3.53 4.24 -3.18
C LEU A 27 3.44 2.99 -4.07
N SER A 28 4.44 2.75 -4.91
CA SER A 28 4.53 1.53 -5.73
C SER A 28 4.64 0.29 -4.85
N ASP A 29 5.55 0.29 -3.87
CA ASP A 29 5.73 -0.81 -2.92
C ASP A 29 4.46 -1.08 -2.13
N ALA A 30 3.76 -0.03 -1.70
CA ALA A 30 2.48 -0.16 -1.01
C ALA A 30 1.39 -0.75 -1.92
N THR A 31 1.37 -0.36 -3.20
CA THR A 31 0.44 -0.91 -4.20
C THR A 31 0.69 -2.41 -4.40
N ASP A 32 1.96 -2.80 -4.53
CA ASP A 32 2.34 -4.19 -4.72
C ASP A 32 2.04 -5.03 -3.48
N ASN A 33 2.28 -4.50 -2.29
CA ASN A 33 1.89 -5.14 -1.04
C ASN A 33 0.37 -5.34 -0.95
N LEU A 34 -0.42 -4.30 -1.28
CA LEU A 34 -1.89 -4.40 -1.31
C LEU A 34 -2.36 -5.48 -2.29
N ARG A 35 -1.78 -5.55 -3.50
CA ARG A 35 -2.10 -6.58 -4.48
C ARG A 35 -1.78 -7.98 -3.96
N ASN A 36 -0.60 -8.15 -3.36
CA ASN A 36 -0.15 -9.43 -2.82
C ASN A 36 -1.05 -9.91 -1.67
N LEU A 37 -1.34 -9.03 -0.71
CA LEU A 37 -2.21 -9.36 0.42
C LEU A 37 -3.65 -9.60 -0.01
N SER A 38 -4.15 -8.89 -1.02
CA SER A 38 -5.49 -9.14 -1.59
C SER A 38 -5.59 -10.53 -2.22
N SER A 39 -4.55 -10.96 -2.95
CA SER A 39 -4.49 -12.29 -3.56
C SER A 39 -4.43 -13.41 -2.50
N ILE A 40 -3.53 -13.26 -1.51
CA ILE A 40 -3.39 -14.20 -0.39
C ILE A 40 -4.68 -14.25 0.43
N GLY A 41 -5.24 -13.10 0.78
CA GLY A 41 -6.49 -12.98 1.54
C GLY A 41 -7.65 -13.66 0.84
N THR A 42 -7.85 -13.39 -0.46
CA THR A 42 -8.91 -14.05 -1.25
C THR A 42 -8.73 -15.56 -1.30
N THR A 43 -7.49 -16.04 -1.44
CA THR A 43 -7.17 -17.48 -1.42
C THR A 43 -7.50 -18.10 -0.06
N ALA A 44 -7.09 -17.47 1.04
CA ALA A 44 -7.38 -17.93 2.39
C ALA A 44 -8.89 -17.96 2.67
N ILE A 45 -9.62 -16.94 2.25
CA ILE A 45 -11.09 -16.88 2.34
C ILE A 45 -11.71 -18.05 1.58
N GLY A 46 -11.28 -18.32 0.34
CA GLY A 46 -11.79 -19.42 -0.46
C GLY A 46 -11.57 -20.79 0.18
N VAL A 47 -10.38 -21.03 0.73
CA VAL A 47 -10.05 -22.28 1.44
C VAL A 47 -10.90 -22.43 2.70
N ALA A 48 -10.99 -21.39 3.52
CA ALA A 48 -11.78 -21.41 4.75
C ALA A 48 -13.29 -21.61 4.46
N LEU A 49 -13.81 -20.93 3.43
CA LEU A 49 -15.20 -21.10 3.00
C LEU A 49 -15.48 -22.53 2.53
N GLY A 50 -14.57 -23.13 1.75
CA GLY A 50 -14.69 -24.53 1.33
C GLY A 50 -14.77 -25.48 2.53
N GLN A 51 -13.89 -25.29 3.51
CA GLN A 51 -13.89 -26.07 4.74
C GLN A 51 -15.16 -25.89 5.57
N PHE A 52 -15.69 -24.66 5.65
CA PHE A 52 -16.97 -24.41 6.32
C PHE A 52 -18.12 -25.14 5.64
N ILE A 53 -18.20 -25.10 4.31
CA ILE A 53 -19.25 -25.79 3.55
C ILE A 53 -19.16 -27.32 3.73
N GLU A 54 -17.95 -27.87 3.74
CA GLU A 54 -17.71 -29.32 3.87
C GLU A 54 -18.01 -29.84 5.28
N THR A 55 -17.63 -29.08 6.32
CA THR A 55 -17.66 -29.57 7.70
C THR A 55 -18.80 -29.00 8.54
N GLY A 56 -19.34 -27.84 8.16
CA GLY A 56 -20.24 -27.03 8.99
C GLY A 56 -19.58 -26.39 10.21
N ASP A 57 -18.26 -26.51 10.38
CA ASP A 57 -17.56 -26.02 11.58
C ASP A 57 -17.37 -24.49 11.53
N PRO A 58 -18.00 -23.72 12.45
CA PRO A 58 -17.97 -22.26 12.41
C PRO A 58 -16.58 -21.66 12.64
N LYS A 59 -15.58 -22.42 13.11
CA LYS A 59 -14.21 -21.90 13.29
C LYS A 59 -13.60 -21.36 11.98
N TYR A 60 -14.05 -21.89 10.84
CA TYR A 60 -13.55 -21.44 9.54
C TYR A 60 -14.06 -20.04 9.17
N LEU A 61 -15.18 -19.58 9.77
CA LEU A 61 -15.65 -18.20 9.60
C LEU A 61 -14.66 -17.20 10.23
N GLU A 62 -14.04 -17.55 11.36
CA GLU A 62 -12.99 -16.72 11.97
C GLU A 62 -11.77 -16.56 11.05
N GLY A 63 -11.46 -17.60 10.26
CA GLY A 63 -10.40 -17.54 9.25
C GLY A 63 -10.72 -16.58 8.10
N ILE A 64 -11.99 -16.51 7.69
CA ILE A 64 -12.48 -15.57 6.69
C ILE A 64 -12.35 -14.13 7.22
N ASP A 65 -12.81 -13.89 8.44
CA ASP A 65 -12.78 -12.56 9.07
C ASP A 65 -11.33 -12.05 9.19
N LYS A 66 -10.42 -12.87 9.72
CA LYS A 66 -8.99 -12.53 9.85
C LYS A 66 -8.34 -12.23 8.50
N ALA A 67 -8.65 -13.01 7.46
CA ALA A 67 -8.13 -12.75 6.12
C ALA A 67 -8.67 -11.43 5.54
N GLY A 68 -9.93 -11.09 5.82
CA GLY A 68 -10.52 -9.79 5.49
C GLY A 68 -9.82 -8.63 6.20
N GLU A 69 -9.56 -8.76 7.51
CA GLU A 69 -8.86 -7.74 8.31
C GLU A 69 -7.47 -7.43 7.75
N VAL A 70 -6.71 -8.43 7.32
CA VAL A 70 -5.38 -8.25 6.72
C VAL A 70 -5.46 -7.38 5.45
N VAL A 71 -6.47 -7.61 4.60
CA VAL A 71 -6.68 -6.81 3.39
C VAL A 71 -7.09 -5.38 3.75
N THR A 72 -7.98 -5.20 4.73
CA THR A 72 -8.37 -3.87 5.23
C THR A 72 -7.18 -3.09 5.78
N GLN A 73 -6.30 -3.74 6.56
CA GLN A 73 -5.07 -3.11 7.06
C GLN A 73 -4.13 -2.71 5.91
N ALA A 74 -4.02 -3.53 4.87
CA ALA A 74 -3.23 -3.18 3.68
C ALA A 74 -3.76 -1.92 2.97
N ILE A 75 -5.09 -1.78 2.87
CA ILE A 75 -5.75 -0.58 2.30
C ILE A 75 -5.46 0.65 3.17
N SER A 76 -5.56 0.51 4.50
CA SER A 76 -5.25 1.60 5.44
C SER A 76 -3.81 2.08 5.29
N ASN A 77 -2.85 1.15 5.25
CA ASN A 77 -1.43 1.47 5.08
C ASN A 77 -1.14 2.17 3.74
N PHE A 78 -1.77 1.71 2.66
CA PHE A 78 -1.68 2.37 1.36
C PHE A 78 -2.21 3.81 1.40
N SER A 79 -3.38 4.01 2.01
CA SER A 79 -3.97 5.35 2.16
C SER A 79 -3.10 6.28 3.00
N GLU A 80 -2.53 5.79 4.10
CA GLU A 80 -1.64 6.59 4.96
C GLU A 80 -0.37 7.03 4.21
N LEU A 81 0.25 6.11 3.46
CA LEU A 81 1.41 6.43 2.63
C LEU A 81 1.07 7.44 1.53
N GLY A 82 -0.11 7.32 0.91
CA GLY A 82 -0.59 8.29 -0.08
C GLY A 82 -0.76 9.71 0.49
N THR A 83 -1.30 9.83 1.71
CA THR A 83 -1.41 11.12 2.41
C THR A 83 -0.03 11.70 2.73
N ARG A 84 0.86 10.91 3.31
CA ARG A 84 2.24 11.35 3.64
C ARG A 84 3.03 11.75 2.38
N ALA A 85 2.88 11.02 1.28
CA ALA A 85 3.51 11.37 0.01
C ALA A 85 3.06 12.74 -0.48
N LYS A 86 1.76 13.04 -0.40
CA LYS A 86 1.21 14.35 -0.78
C LYS A 86 1.74 15.50 0.09
N GLU A 87 1.90 15.27 1.40
CA GLU A 87 2.43 16.27 2.33
C GLU A 87 3.89 16.62 2.05
N ASN A 88 4.71 15.65 1.66
CA ASN A 88 6.15 15.86 1.43
C ASN A 88 6.47 16.55 0.09
N ILE A 89 5.50 16.63 -0.85
CA ILE A 89 5.69 17.23 -2.19
C ILE A 89 5.24 18.70 -2.22
N ASN A 90 4.47 19.16 -1.24
CA ASN A 90 4.01 20.56 -1.09
C ASN A 90 4.97 21.40 -0.25
#